data_AF-A0A378BHV5-F1
#
_entry.id   AF-A0A378BHV5-F1
#
_cell.length_a   1.000
_cell.length_b   1.000
_cell.length_c   1.000
_cell.angle_alpha   90.00
_cell.angle_beta   90.00
_cell.angle_gamma   90.00
#
_symmetry.space_group_name_H-M   'P 1'
#
loop_
_entity.id
_entity.type
_entity.pdbx_description
1 polymer ?
#
loop_
_entity_poly.entity_id
_entity_poly.type
_entity_poly.pdbx_seq_one_letter_code
_entity_poly.pdbx_strand_id
1 'polypeptide(L)'
;MKKIVLTMLLLASSGAALAAPQIITVSRFEVGKESWAFNREEVMLTCRPGNALYAINPSTLVQYPLNEVAEQQVKAGKTTAQSISVIQIDDPQHPGQKMSLAPFIERAQKLC
;
A
#
# COMPACT_ATOMS: atom_id res chain seq x y z
N MET A 1 -12.35 -24.00 41.88
CA MET A 1 -11.83 -22.62 41.68
C MET A 1 -10.51 -22.57 40.89
N LYS A 2 -9.51 -23.43 41.18
CA LYS A 2 -8.18 -23.42 40.52
C LYS A 2 -8.20 -23.59 38.99
N LYS A 3 -9.17 -24.34 38.45
CA LYS A 3 -9.34 -24.54 37.00
C LYS A 3 -9.86 -23.30 36.27
N ILE A 4 -10.71 -22.48 36.91
CA ILE A 4 -11.32 -21.28 36.32
C ILE A 4 -10.27 -20.17 36.14
N VAL A 5 -9.37 -20.02 37.11
CA VAL A 5 -8.26 -19.05 37.04
C VAL A 5 -7.35 -19.33 35.86
N LEU A 6 -7.07 -20.62 35.59
CA LEU A 6 -6.20 -21.03 34.48
C LEU A 6 -6.87 -20.77 33.12
N THR A 7 -8.18 -21.01 32.99
CA THR A 7 -8.92 -20.69 31.76
C THR A 7 -8.98 -19.19 31.50
N MET A 8 -9.12 -18.39 32.56
CA MET A 8 -9.17 -16.92 32.43
C MET A 8 -7.82 -16.32 32.05
N LEU A 9 -6.72 -16.94 32.49
CA LEU A 9 -5.35 -16.57 32.07
C LEU A 9 -5.10 -16.85 30.58
N LEU A 10 -5.62 -17.97 30.06
CA LEU A 10 -5.43 -18.38 28.66
C LEU A 10 -6.25 -17.54 27.66
N LEU A 11 -7.40 -17.01 28.08
CA LEU A 11 -8.21 -16.12 27.22
C LEU A 11 -7.61 -14.70 27.09
N ALA A 12 -6.76 -14.28 28.02
CA ALA A 12 -6.13 -12.95 27.99
C ALA A 12 -5.00 -12.83 26.95
N SER A 13 -4.49 -13.94 26.42
CA SER A 13 -3.41 -13.96 25.41
C SER A 13 -3.88 -13.86 23.95
N SER A 14 -5.19 -13.78 23.68
CA SER A 14 -5.72 -13.58 22.32
C SER A 14 -5.65 -12.12 21.84
N GLY A 15 -4.64 -11.37 22.31
CA GLY A 15 -4.44 -9.96 22.00
C GLY A 15 -3.94 -9.79 20.57
N ALA A 16 -4.80 -9.21 19.72
CA ALA A 16 -4.55 -8.66 18.39
C ALA A 16 -3.35 -9.28 17.65
N ALA A 17 -3.63 -10.24 16.78
CA ALA A 17 -2.75 -10.46 15.64
C ALA A 17 -2.74 -9.15 14.85
N LEU A 18 -1.72 -8.32 15.09
CA LEU A 18 -1.38 -7.22 14.20
C LEU A 18 -1.14 -7.87 12.85
N ALA A 19 -2.13 -7.81 11.96
CA ALA A 19 -1.98 -8.30 10.61
C ALA A 19 -0.71 -7.64 10.07
N ALA A 20 0.26 -8.44 9.64
CA ALA A 20 1.39 -7.92 8.89
C ALA A 20 0.81 -7.04 7.77
N PRO A 21 1.43 -5.88 7.45
CA PRO A 21 0.94 -5.00 6.39
C PRO A 21 0.55 -5.85 5.20
N GLN A 22 -0.73 -5.86 4.85
CA GLN A 22 -1.16 -6.69 3.75
C GLN A 22 -0.51 -6.13 2.48
N ILE A 23 0.07 -7.02 1.70
CA ILE A 23 0.71 -6.68 0.44
C ILE A 23 0.05 -7.52 -0.65
N ILE A 24 -0.38 -6.85 -1.71
CA ILE A 24 -0.89 -7.50 -2.92
C ILE A 24 -0.03 -7.08 -4.10
N THR A 25 0.21 -7.97 -5.04
CA THR A 25 0.75 -7.60 -6.35
C THR A 25 -0.41 -7.27 -7.27
N VAL A 26 -0.28 -6.19 -8.02
CA VAL A 26 -1.20 -5.86 -9.12
C VAL A 26 -0.38 -5.69 -10.39
N SER A 27 -0.89 -6.23 -11.49
CA SER A 27 -0.24 -6.15 -12.80
C SER A 27 -1.07 -5.36 -13.80
N ARG A 28 -0.39 -4.83 -14.82
CA ARG A 28 -1.01 -4.19 -15.98
C ARG A 28 -1.98 -5.12 -16.70
N PHE A 29 -1.67 -6.41 -16.73
CA PHE A 29 -2.51 -7.42 -17.35
C PHE A 29 -3.86 -7.55 -16.61
N GLU A 30 -3.85 -7.63 -15.28
CA GLU A 30 -5.08 -7.75 -14.48
C GLU A 30 -5.92 -6.48 -14.48
N VAL A 31 -5.28 -5.31 -14.48
CA VAL A 31 -5.97 -4.01 -14.39
C VAL A 31 -6.43 -3.50 -15.76
N GLY A 32 -5.76 -3.91 -16.83
CA GLY A 32 -5.97 -3.41 -18.18
C GLY A 32 -5.16 -2.14 -18.48
N LYS A 33 -4.65 -2.05 -19.70
CA LYS A 33 -3.76 -0.97 -20.17
C LYS A 33 -4.35 0.43 -19.98
N GLU A 34 -5.65 0.59 -20.26
CA GLU A 34 -6.33 1.90 -20.19
C GLU A 34 -6.51 2.42 -18.77
N SER A 35 -6.37 1.57 -17.75
CA SER A 35 -6.48 1.94 -16.34
C SER A 35 -5.14 1.86 -15.60
N TRP A 36 -4.06 1.56 -16.34
CA TRP A 36 -2.74 1.33 -15.76
C TRP A 36 -1.92 2.61 -15.68
N ALA A 37 -1.52 3.01 -14.47
CA ALA A 37 -0.90 4.31 -14.23
C ALA A 37 0.64 4.29 -14.14
N PHE A 38 1.29 3.13 -14.31
CA PHE A 38 2.72 2.98 -14.04
C PHE A 38 3.54 2.63 -15.27
N ASN A 39 4.80 3.08 -15.31
CA ASN A 39 5.80 2.69 -16.32
C ASN A 39 6.46 1.32 -16.03
N ARG A 40 5.78 0.50 -15.22
CA ARG A 40 6.17 -0.86 -14.82
C ARG A 40 5.06 -1.81 -15.20
N GLU A 41 5.35 -3.09 -15.39
CA GLU A 41 4.32 -4.07 -15.69
C GLU A 41 3.54 -4.53 -14.45
N GLU A 42 4.12 -4.36 -13.26
CA GLU A 42 3.49 -4.69 -11.97
C GLU A 42 4.03 -3.81 -10.84
N VAL A 43 3.25 -3.69 -9.78
CA VAL A 43 3.64 -3.09 -8.50
C VAL A 43 3.04 -3.88 -7.34
N MET A 44 3.71 -3.86 -6.19
CA MET A 44 3.12 -4.32 -4.93
C MET A 44 2.43 -3.15 -4.23
N LEU A 45 1.20 -3.32 -3.75
CA LEU A 45 0.45 -2.33 -2.99
C LEU A 45 0.40 -2.72 -1.53
N THR A 46 0.52 -1.75 -0.63
CA THR A 46 0.40 -1.99 0.81
C THR A 46 -0.23 -0.81 1.54
N CYS A 47 -0.88 -1.10 2.67
CA CYS A 47 -1.27 -0.12 3.66
C CYS A 47 -0.44 -0.28 4.93
N ARG A 48 0.10 0.83 5.43
CA ARG A 48 0.91 0.92 6.64
C ARG A 48 0.20 1.68 7.75
N PRO A 49 0.68 1.60 9.01
CA PRO A 49 0.07 2.30 10.13
C PRO A 49 -0.24 3.76 9.83
N GLY A 50 -1.44 4.20 10.25
CA GLY A 50 -1.97 5.53 9.96
C GLY A 50 -2.66 5.67 8.60
N ASN A 51 -2.97 4.57 7.91
CA ASN A 51 -3.50 4.58 6.53
C ASN A 51 -2.51 5.14 5.50
N ALA A 52 -1.21 4.88 5.69
CA ALA A 52 -0.20 5.30 4.73
C ALA A 52 -0.09 4.29 3.59
N LEU A 53 -0.44 4.71 2.38
CA LEU A 53 -0.55 3.83 1.21
C LEU A 53 0.71 3.92 0.35
N TYR A 54 1.23 2.77 -0.08
CA TYR A 54 2.44 2.71 -0.92
C TYR A 54 2.26 1.75 -2.09
N ALA A 55 2.83 2.14 -3.23
CA ALA A 55 3.24 1.22 -4.28
C ALA A 55 4.72 0.87 -4.06
N ILE A 56 5.12 -0.35 -4.39
CA ILE A 56 6.48 -0.86 -4.22
C ILE A 56 6.89 -1.55 -5.51
N ASN A 57 8.11 -1.25 -5.99
CA ASN A 57 8.72 -2.01 -7.08
C ASN A 57 9.14 -3.40 -6.54
N PRO A 58 8.61 -4.51 -7.08
CA PRO A 58 8.88 -5.85 -6.55
C PRO A 58 10.35 -6.27 -6.70
N SER A 59 11.07 -5.75 -7.68
CA SER A 59 12.47 -6.11 -7.94
C SER A 59 13.48 -5.31 -7.12
N THR A 60 13.18 -4.04 -6.81
CA THR A 60 14.11 -3.13 -6.12
C THR A 60 13.69 -2.76 -4.70
N LEU A 61 12.44 -3.07 -4.32
CA LEU A 61 11.82 -2.67 -3.06
C LEU A 61 11.72 -1.15 -2.85
N VAL A 62 11.98 -0.35 -3.89
CA VAL A 62 11.75 1.10 -3.84
C VAL A 62 10.25 1.34 -3.66
N GLN A 63 9.94 2.22 -2.72
CA GLN A 63 8.58 2.57 -2.34
C GLN A 63 8.19 3.92 -2.94
N TYR A 64 6.91 4.08 -3.23
CA TYR A 64 6.31 5.29 -3.78
C TYR A 64 5.03 5.59 -3.00
N PRO A 65 4.92 6.77 -2.34
CA PRO A 65 3.73 7.13 -1.57
C PRO A 65 2.54 7.34 -2.52
N LEU A 66 1.37 6.83 -2.15
CA LEU A 66 0.13 6.94 -2.94
C LEU A 66 -0.87 7.95 -2.34
N ASN A 67 -0.63 8.42 -1.12
CA ASN A 67 -1.48 9.40 -0.45
C ASN A 67 -0.66 10.36 0.42
N GLU A 68 -1.34 11.43 0.87
CA GLU A 68 -0.70 12.49 1.66
C GLU A 68 -0.08 11.96 2.96
N VAL A 69 -0.74 11.01 3.63
CA VAL A 69 -0.19 10.40 4.87
C VAL A 69 1.16 9.75 4.60
N ALA A 70 1.27 8.97 3.52
CA ALA A 70 2.53 8.34 3.14
C ALA A 70 3.60 9.39 2.81
N GLU A 71 3.25 10.46 2.09
CA GLU A 71 4.17 11.56 1.83
C GLU A 71 4.66 12.25 3.12
N GLN A 72 3.76 12.50 4.06
CA GLN A 72 4.11 13.09 5.35
C GLN A 72 5.03 12.17 6.17
N GLN A 73 4.84 10.85 6.12
CA GLN A 73 5.74 9.89 6.76
C GLN A 73 7.15 9.93 6.15
N VAL A 74 7.26 10.08 4.83
CA VAL A 74 8.55 10.24 4.14
C VAL A 74 9.22 11.54 4.56
N LYS A 75 8.48 12.66 4.54
CA LYS A 75 8.98 13.98 4.97
C LYS A 75 9.44 13.98 6.43
N ALA A 76 8.75 13.23 7.30
CA ALA A 76 9.11 13.06 8.71
C ALA A 76 10.25 12.04 8.95
N GLY A 77 10.83 11.46 7.90
CA GLY A 77 11.94 10.49 8.01
C GLY A 77 11.53 9.12 8.57
N LYS A 78 10.22 8.82 8.64
CA LYS A 78 9.71 7.53 9.16
C LYS A 78 9.92 6.39 8.17
N THR A 79 10.09 6.69 6.89
CA THR A 79 10.36 5.71 5.83
C THR A 79 11.09 6.39 4.68
N THR A 80 11.87 5.62 3.92
CA THR A 80 12.52 6.07 2.69
C THR A 80 11.65 5.68 1.49
N ALA A 81 11.33 6.65 0.63
CA ALA A 81 10.54 6.46 -0.59
C ALA A 81 10.96 7.49 -1.65
N GLN A 82 10.63 7.21 -2.91
CA GLN A 82 10.75 8.16 -4.02
C GLN A 82 9.38 8.72 -4.38
N SER A 83 9.34 9.85 -5.08
CA SER A 83 8.07 10.42 -5.56
C SER A 83 7.38 9.45 -6.53
N ILE A 84 6.05 9.31 -6.41
CA ILE A 84 5.24 8.50 -7.32
C ILE A 84 5.36 8.98 -8.78
N SER A 85 5.65 10.27 -8.98
CA SER A 85 5.86 10.88 -10.29
C SER A 85 6.98 10.23 -11.12
N VAL A 86 7.92 9.52 -10.47
CA VAL A 86 9.00 8.77 -11.14
C VAL A 86 8.45 7.59 -11.94
N ILE A 87 7.35 6.98 -11.48
CA ILE A 87 6.74 5.82 -12.13
C ILE A 87 5.38 6.12 -12.76
N GLN A 88 4.73 7.22 -12.38
CA GLN A 88 3.42 7.61 -12.90
C GLN A 88 3.53 8.14 -14.34
N ILE A 89 2.82 7.48 -15.26
CA ILE A 89 2.83 7.86 -16.68
C ILE A 89 1.83 8.99 -16.98
N ASP A 90 2.06 9.67 -18.09
CA ASP A 90 1.11 10.64 -18.63
C ASP A 90 -0.15 9.94 -19.15
N ASP A 91 -1.29 10.61 -19.04
CA ASP A 91 -2.56 10.16 -19.58
C ASP A 91 -2.62 10.44 -21.09
N PRO A 92 -2.63 9.40 -21.95
CA PRO A 92 -2.68 9.59 -23.40
C PRO A 92 -4.01 10.18 -23.88
N GLN A 93 -5.08 10.08 -23.09
CA GLN A 93 -6.40 10.63 -23.40
C GLN A 93 -6.53 12.09 -22.96
N HIS A 94 -5.72 12.53 -21.99
CA HIS A 94 -5.73 13.88 -21.44
C HIS A 94 -4.32 14.50 -21.42
N PRO A 95 -3.85 15.08 -22.53
CA PRO A 95 -2.51 15.66 -22.62
C PRO A 95 -2.21 16.66 -21.49
N GLY A 96 -1.03 16.50 -20.88
CA GLY A 96 -0.59 17.32 -19.74
C GLY A 96 -1.07 16.82 -18.37
N GLN A 97 -1.89 15.76 -18.33
CA GLN A 97 -2.30 15.11 -17.09
C GLN A 97 -1.57 13.78 -16.89
N LYS A 98 -1.48 13.35 -15.63
CA LYS A 98 -0.97 12.03 -15.27
C LYS A 98 -2.13 11.03 -15.18
N MET A 99 -1.87 9.76 -15.48
CA MET A 99 -2.83 8.68 -15.28
C MET A 99 -3.36 8.66 -13.84
N SER A 100 -4.66 8.44 -13.69
CA SER A 100 -5.30 8.39 -12.36
C SER A 100 -4.73 7.26 -11.50
N LEU A 101 -4.37 7.60 -10.26
CA LEU A 101 -3.96 6.62 -9.25
C LEU A 101 -5.15 6.01 -8.49
N ALA A 102 -6.38 6.50 -8.72
CA ALA A 102 -7.56 6.11 -7.94
C ALA A 102 -7.78 4.59 -7.84
N PRO A 103 -7.66 3.79 -8.91
CA PRO A 103 -7.84 2.33 -8.81
C PRO A 103 -6.81 1.65 -7.90
N PHE A 104 -5.61 2.22 -7.78
CA PHE A 104 -4.53 1.68 -6.95
C PHE A 104 -4.67 2.13 -5.50
N ILE A 105 -5.07 3.38 -5.29
CA ILE A 105 -5.40 3.92 -3.97
C ILE A 105 -6.56 3.13 -3.36
N GLU A 106 -7.63 2.86 -4.11
CA GLU A 106 -8.78 2.09 -3.62
C GLU A 106 -8.37 0.66 -3.21
N ARG A 107 -7.56 -0.01 -4.04
CA ARG A 107 -7.05 -1.35 -3.73
C ARG A 107 -6.13 -1.35 -2.51
N ALA A 108 -5.23 -0.38 -2.39
CA ALA A 108 -4.34 -0.25 -1.24
C ALA A 108 -5.11 0.07 0.04
N GLN A 109 -6.16 0.90 -0.03
CA GLN A 109 -6.99 1.26 1.12
C GLN A 109 -7.75 0.07 1.70
N LYS A 110 -8.09 -0.93 0.87
CA LYS A 110 -8.73 -2.19 1.31
C LYS A 110 -7.79 -3.09 2.14
N LEU A 111 -6.51 -2.73 2.27
CA LEU A 111 -5.49 -3.48 3.01
C LEU A 111 -5.23 -2.97 4.44
N CYS A 112 -5.95 -1.94 4.90
CA CYS A 112 -5.63 -1.17 6.12
C CYS A 112 -6.15 -1.75 7.47
#